data_AF-A0A8J8DTF7-F1
#
_entry.id   AF-A0A8J8DTF7-F1
#
_cell.length_a   1.000
_cell.length_b   1.000
_cell.length_c   1.000
_cell.angle_alpha   90.00
_cell.angle_beta   90.00
_cell.angle_gamma   90.00
#
_symmetry.space_group_name_H-M   'P 1'
#
loop_
_entity.id
_entity.type
_entity.pdbx_description
1 polymer ?
#
loop_
_entity_poly.entity_id
_entity_poly.type
_entity_poly.pdbx_seq_one_letter_code
_entity_poly.pdbx_strand_id
1 'polypeptide(L)'
;MEKEDGLEIELIGFRTFLHEFLRVLYYVKSILLGLFTLIVIFGVVLAFQESLKIGNGIYFAFISAFTVGYGDITPTTPVSKFLCALVLPLLGMTLSGIMVAAAMQAISRLYQERGKKL
;
A
#
# COMPACT_ATOMS: atom_id res chain seq x y z
N MET A 1 -18.82 35.42 2.77
CA MET A 1 -18.67 35.06 4.20
C MET A 1 -19.09 33.62 4.48
N GLU A 2 -20.37 33.23 4.40
CA GLU A 2 -20.80 31.85 4.78
C GLU A 2 -20.18 30.71 3.93
N LYS A 3 -19.87 30.97 2.65
CA LYS A 3 -19.23 30.00 1.75
C LYS A 3 -17.71 29.87 1.95
N GLU A 4 -17.07 30.88 2.55
CA GLU A 4 -15.63 30.85 2.86
C GLU A 4 -15.37 30.09 4.17
N ASP A 5 -16.23 30.27 5.19
CA ASP A 5 -16.17 29.51 6.45
C ASP A 5 -16.36 28.00 6.23
N GLY A 6 -17.29 27.60 5.36
CA GLY A 6 -17.51 26.18 5.03
C GLY A 6 -16.31 25.53 4.34
N LEU A 7 -15.63 26.28 3.46
CA LEU A 7 -14.44 25.82 2.75
C LEU A 7 -13.25 25.68 3.71
N GLU A 8 -13.06 26.63 4.62
CA GLU A 8 -11.99 26.56 5.63
C GLU A 8 -12.18 25.34 6.54
N ILE A 9 -13.40 25.03 6.96
CA ILE A 9 -13.70 23.86 7.79
C ILE A 9 -13.35 22.55 7.07
N GLU A 10 -13.65 22.42 5.77
CA GLU A 10 -13.27 21.25 4.97
C GLU A 10 -11.74 21.12 4.81
N LEU A 11 -11.06 22.23 4.52
CA LEU A 11 -9.60 22.30 4.39
C LEU A 11 -8.88 21.94 5.70
N ILE A 12 -9.39 22.42 6.83
CA ILE A 12 -8.87 22.10 8.17
C ILE A 12 -9.07 20.62 8.47
N GLY A 13 -10.25 20.05 8.16
CA GLY A 13 -10.52 18.63 8.31
C GLY A 13 -9.57 17.76 7.48
N PHE A 14 -9.33 18.13 6.23
CA PHE A 14 -8.43 17.42 5.32
C PHE A 14 -6.96 17.46 5.79
N ARG A 15 -6.47 18.63 6.23
CA ARG A 15 -5.10 18.75 6.76
C ARG A 15 -4.89 17.89 8.00
N THR A 16 -5.86 17.89 8.92
CA THR A 16 -5.78 17.07 10.13
C THR A 16 -5.84 15.58 9.80
N PHE A 17 -6.70 15.17 8.85
CA PHE A 17 -6.71 13.80 8.33
C PHE A 17 -5.34 13.40 7.78
N LEU A 18 -4.79 14.18 6.85
CA LEU A 18 -3.50 13.89 6.21
C LEU A 18 -2.38 13.79 7.23
N HIS A 19 -2.36 14.69 8.20
CA HIS A 19 -1.34 14.68 9.25
C HIS A 19 -1.40 13.42 10.11
N GLU A 20 -2.59 13.00 10.57
CA GLU A 20 -2.73 11.76 11.34
C GLU A 20 -2.45 10.52 10.48
N PHE A 21 -2.89 10.53 9.22
CA PHE A 21 -2.61 9.45 8.27
C PHE A 21 -1.10 9.29 8.03
N LEU A 22 -0.39 10.38 7.73
CA LEU A 22 1.06 10.38 7.52
C LEU A 22 1.82 10.07 8.82
N ARG A 23 1.30 10.47 9.98
CA ARG A 23 1.87 10.10 11.28
C ARG A 23 1.82 8.59 11.52
N VAL A 24 0.68 7.95 11.25
CA VAL A 24 0.55 6.49 11.34
C VAL A 24 1.50 5.83 10.34
N LEU A 25 1.52 6.30 9.10
CA LEU A 25 2.41 5.80 8.05
C LEU A 25 3.89 5.90 8.44
N TYR A 26 4.29 7.02 9.04
CA TYR A 26 5.64 7.24 9.55
C TYR A 26 5.98 6.30 10.70
N TYR A 27 5.02 6.00 11.57
CA TYR A 27 5.21 5.07 12.69
C TYR A 27 5.42 3.63 12.19
N VAL A 28 4.65 3.18 11.20
CA VAL A 28 4.76 1.83 10.62
C VAL A 28 5.75 1.75 9.46
N LYS A 29 6.54 2.80 9.20
CA LYS A 29 7.44 2.90 8.04
C LYS A 29 8.39 1.70 7.91
N SER A 30 8.89 1.18 9.03
CA SER A 30 9.81 0.04 9.03
C SER A 30 9.15 -1.22 8.49
N ILE A 31 7.88 -1.45 8.82
CA ILE A 31 7.09 -2.58 8.32
C ILE A 31 6.84 -2.40 6.81
N LEU A 32 6.44 -1.20 6.38
CA LEU A 32 6.18 -0.91 4.98
C LEU A 32 7.43 -1.07 4.11
N LEU A 33 8.58 -0.54 4.56
CA LEU A 33 9.86 -0.72 3.89
C LEU A 33 10.25 -2.20 3.84
N GLY A 34 10.00 -2.96 4.90
CA GLY A 34 10.21 -4.41 4.92
C GLY A 34 9.38 -5.14 3.86
N LEU A 35 8.08 -4.87 3.80
CA LEU A 35 7.18 -5.45 2.79
C LEU A 35 7.58 -5.08 1.37
N PHE A 36 7.90 -3.80 1.12
CA PHE A 36 8.33 -3.33 -0.19
C PHE A 36 9.65 -4.01 -0.61
N THR A 37 10.61 -4.12 0.32
CA THR A 37 11.87 -4.82 0.09
C THR A 37 11.65 -6.29 -0.23
N LEU A 38 10.75 -6.97 0.49
CA LEU A 38 10.39 -8.36 0.20
C LEU A 38 9.80 -8.53 -1.20
N ILE A 39 8.89 -7.64 -1.62
CA ILE A 39 8.31 -7.66 -2.97
C ILE A 39 9.41 -7.51 -4.03
N VAL A 40 10.37 -6.59 -3.82
CA VAL A 40 11.51 -6.41 -4.73
C VAL A 40 12.41 -7.64 -4.77
N ILE A 41 12.74 -8.24 -3.62
CA ILE A 41 13.55 -9.46 -3.53
C ILE A 41 12.87 -10.59 -4.30
N PHE A 42 11.56 -10.82 -4.09
CA PHE A 42 10.83 -11.84 -4.85
C PHE A 42 10.76 -11.52 -6.34
N GLY A 43 10.65 -10.25 -6.73
CA GLY A 43 10.74 -9.84 -8.13
C GLY A 43 12.09 -10.14 -8.78
N VAL A 44 13.19 -9.96 -8.05
CA VAL A 44 14.53 -10.35 -8.49
C VAL A 44 14.64 -11.87 -8.62
N VAL A 45 14.13 -12.63 -7.64
CA VAL A 45 14.09 -14.11 -7.70
C VAL A 45 13.30 -14.59 -8.92
N LEU A 46 12.14 -13.98 -9.19
CA LEU A 46 11.31 -14.28 -10.36
C LEU A 46 12.04 -13.95 -11.67
N ALA A 47 12.80 -12.84 -11.70
CA ALA A 47 13.61 -12.51 -12.86
C ALA A 47 14.63 -13.61 -13.17
N PHE A 48 15.30 -14.15 -12.14
CA PHE A 48 16.25 -15.25 -12.31
C PHE A 48 15.57 -16.56 -12.72
N GLN A 49 14.43 -16.92 -12.10
CA GLN A 49 13.73 -18.17 -12.39
C GLN A 49 13.12 -18.21 -13.80
N GLU A 50 12.59 -17.08 -14.27
CA GLU A 50 11.94 -16.98 -15.58
C GLU A 50 12.88 -16.43 -16.66
N SER A 51 14.18 -16.27 -16.36
CA SER A 51 15.18 -15.67 -17.26
C SER A 51 14.76 -14.29 -17.83
N LEU A 52 14.06 -13.50 -17.01
CA LEU A 52 13.62 -12.16 -17.35
C LEU A 52 14.70 -11.13 -17.00
N LYS A 53 14.62 -9.96 -17.65
CA LYS A 53 15.36 -8.78 -17.16
C LYS A 53 14.90 -8.45 -15.73
N ILE A 54 15.84 -8.04 -14.87
CA ILE A 54 15.56 -7.69 -13.46
C ILE A 54 14.39 -6.70 -13.34
N GLY A 55 14.34 -5.67 -14.20
CA GLY A 55 13.25 -4.71 -14.21
C GLY A 55 11.88 -5.33 -14.50
N ASN A 56 11.81 -6.32 -15.40
CA ASN A 56 10.58 -7.02 -15.73
C ASN A 56 10.11 -7.93 -14.59
N GLY A 57 11.04 -8.59 -13.87
CA GLY A 57 10.69 -9.41 -12.70
C GLY A 57 10.20 -8.56 -11.52
N ILE A 58 10.82 -7.40 -11.28
CA ILE A 58 10.34 -6.45 -10.27
C ILE A 58 8.96 -5.90 -10.64
N TYR A 59 8.77 -5.49 -11.90
CA TYR A 59 7.47 -5.05 -12.41
C TYR A 59 6.41 -6.15 -12.22
N PHE A 60 6.73 -7.39 -12.61
CA PHE A 60 5.83 -8.54 -12.47
C PHE A 60 5.46 -8.79 -11.00
N ALA A 61 6.42 -8.66 -10.08
CA ALA A 61 6.15 -8.78 -8.65
C ALA A 61 5.22 -7.69 -8.12
N PHE A 62 5.39 -6.43 -8.55
CA PHE A 62 4.52 -5.33 -8.12
C PHE A 62 3.09 -5.48 -8.62
N ILE A 63 2.89 -5.76 -9.92
CA ILE A 63 1.54 -5.93 -10.47
C ILE A 63 0.83 -7.13 -9.85
N SER A 64 1.57 -8.18 -9.46
CA SER A 64 1.01 -9.34 -8.78
C SER A 64 0.69 -9.04 -7.32
N ALA A 65 1.58 -8.34 -6.61
CA ALA A 65 1.34 -7.94 -5.22
C ALA A 65 0.13 -7.01 -5.11
N PHE A 66 0.04 -6.00 -5.98
CA PHE A 66 -1.12 -5.10 -6.04
C PHE A 66 -2.35 -5.73 -6.71
N THR A 67 -2.31 -7.03 -7.04
CA THR A 67 -3.42 -7.78 -7.65
C THR A 67 -3.93 -7.17 -8.96
N VAL A 68 -3.09 -6.42 -9.66
CA VAL A 68 -3.39 -5.83 -10.99
C VAL A 68 -3.36 -6.93 -12.06
N GLY A 69 -2.29 -7.74 -12.07
CA GLY A 69 -2.20 -8.97 -12.88
C GLY A 69 -2.47 -8.79 -14.37
N TYR A 70 -1.74 -7.92 -15.07
CA TYR A 70 -1.94 -7.66 -16.51
C TYR A 70 -1.84 -8.91 -17.41
N GLY A 71 -1.13 -9.95 -16.99
CA GLY A 71 -0.99 -11.20 -17.73
C GLY A 71 -0.04 -11.13 -18.94
N ASP A 72 0.73 -10.04 -19.06
CA ASP A 72 1.79 -9.85 -20.05
C ASP A 72 3.01 -10.73 -19.80
N ILE A 73 3.30 -11.02 -18.53
CA ILE A 73 4.33 -11.97 -18.09
C ILE A 73 3.64 -13.12 -17.36
N THR A 74 3.87 -14.35 -17.81
CA THR A 74 3.26 -15.54 -17.22
C THR A 74 4.34 -16.45 -16.62
N PRO A 75 4.22 -16.87 -15.35
CA PRO A 75 5.20 -17.74 -14.72
C PRO A 75 5.12 -19.15 -15.31
N THR A 76 6.24 -19.66 -15.79
CA THR A 76 6.34 -21.00 -16.38
C THR A 76 6.82 -22.03 -15.37
N THR A 77 7.74 -21.65 -14.47
CA THR A 77 8.33 -22.55 -13.47
C THR A 77 7.39 -22.80 -12.29
N PRO A 78 7.46 -23.99 -11.65
CA PRO A 78 6.66 -24.30 -10.46
C PRO A 78 6.89 -23.31 -9.31
N VAL A 79 8.15 -22.87 -9.12
CA VAL A 79 8.52 -21.90 -8.07
C VAL A 79 7.87 -20.55 -8.33
N SER A 80 7.97 -20.02 -9.56
CA SER A 80 7.37 -18.73 -9.90
C SER A 80 5.85 -18.76 -9.79
N LYS A 81 5.20 -19.87 -10.16
CA LYS A 81 3.76 -20.06 -9.98
C LYS A 81 3.35 -20.00 -8.52
N PHE A 82 4.10 -20.67 -7.64
CA PHE A 82 3.84 -20.62 -6.19
C PHE A 82 4.03 -19.21 -5.61
N LEU A 83 5.13 -18.54 -5.96
CA LEU A 83 5.40 -17.17 -5.50
C LEU A 83 4.33 -16.19 -5.99
N CYS A 84 3.92 -16.30 -7.25
CA CYS A 84 2.90 -15.45 -7.86
C CYS A 84 1.50 -15.71 -7.31
N ALA A 85 1.13 -16.97 -7.08
CA ALA A 85 -0.23 -17.32 -6.67
C ALA A 85 -0.49 -17.08 -5.17
N LEU A 86 0.52 -17.23 -4.33
CA LEU A 86 0.35 -17.18 -2.88
C LEU A 86 1.14 -16.04 -2.23
N VAL A 87 2.45 -16.01 -2.44
CA VAL A 87 3.36 -15.15 -1.65
C VAL A 87 3.15 -13.67 -1.98
N LEU A 88 3.20 -13.31 -3.26
CA LEU A 88 3.09 -11.91 -3.69
C LEU A 88 1.72 -11.28 -3.35
N PRO A 89 0.57 -11.93 -3.61
CA PRO A 89 -0.73 -11.40 -3.22
C PRO A 89 -0.86 -11.22 -1.70
N LEU A 90 -0.34 -12.14 -0.88
CA LEU A 90 -0.36 -12.00 0.58
C LEU A 90 0.44 -10.77 1.05
N LEU A 91 1.62 -10.53 0.46
CA LEU A 91 2.43 -9.36 0.78
C LEU A 91 1.72 -8.06 0.40
N GLY A 92 1.14 -8.01 -0.80
CA GLY A 92 0.45 -6.82 -1.28
C GLY A 92 -0.87 -6.55 -0.56
N MET A 93 -1.66 -7.58 -0.23
CA MET A 93 -2.86 -7.46 0.61
C MET A 93 -2.51 -6.98 2.02
N THR A 94 -1.39 -7.43 2.58
CA THR A 94 -0.93 -6.93 3.88
C THR A 94 -0.56 -5.45 3.80
N LEU A 95 0.16 -5.05 2.74
CA LEU A 95 0.53 -3.64 2.51
C LEU A 95 -0.70 -2.75 2.34
N SER A 96 -1.67 -3.14 1.49
CA SER A 96 -2.91 -2.39 1.31
C SER A 96 -3.77 -2.39 2.58
N GLY A 97 -3.81 -3.49 3.33
CA GLY A 97 -4.48 -3.57 4.63
C GLY A 97 -3.93 -2.59 5.65
N ILE A 98 -2.61 -2.41 5.72
CA ILE A 98 -1.97 -1.38 6.57
C ILE A 98 -2.40 0.02 6.14
N MET A 99 -2.46 0.29 4.83
CA MET A 99 -2.91 1.59 4.31
C MET A 99 -4.37 1.89 4.70
N VAL A 100 -5.26 0.90 4.58
CA VAL A 100 -6.67 1.03 5.00
C VAL A 100 -6.77 1.25 6.51
N ALA A 101 -6.02 0.49 7.30
CA ALA A 101 -6.01 0.65 8.76
C ALA A 101 -5.51 2.04 9.20
N ALA A 102 -4.49 2.58 8.51
CA ALA A 102 -4.00 3.92 8.76
C ALA A 102 -5.06 4.99 8.43
N ALA A 103 -5.77 4.84 7.31
CA ALA A 103 -6.85 5.74 6.93
C ALA A 103 -8.01 5.70 7.94
N MET A 104 -8.40 4.50 8.37
CA MET A 104 -9.43 4.31 9.40
C MET A 104 -9.06 4.94 10.74
N GLN A 105 -7.80 4.81 11.18
CA GLN A 105 -7.34 5.47 12.40
C GLN A 105 -7.38 7.00 12.29
N ALA A 106 -6.95 7.56 11.15
CA ALA A 106 -7.00 8.99 10.93
C ALA A 106 -8.46 9.52 10.93
N ILE A 107 -9.39 8.81 10.28
CA ILE A 107 -10.82 9.16 10.29
C ILE A 107 -11.40 9.05 11.71
N SER A 108 -11.11 7.97 12.43
CA SER A 108 -11.62 7.75 13.79
C SER A 108 -11.19 8.87 14.75
N ARG A 109 -9.92 9.32 14.64
CA ARG A 109 -9.42 10.46 15.44
C ARG A 109 -10.14 11.77 15.13
N LEU A 110 -10.42 12.04 13.86
CA LEU A 110 -11.20 13.23 13.47
C LEU A 110 -12.60 13.23 14.06
N TYR A 111 -13.29 12.08 14.05
CA TYR A 111 -14.62 11.97 14.64
C TYR A 111 -14.59 12.18 16.17
N GLN A 112 -13.59 11.62 16.85
CA GLN A 112 -13.41 11.81 18.30
C GLN A 112 -13.08 13.26 18.68
N GLU A 113 -12.23 13.93 17.91
CA GLU A 113 -11.90 15.35 18.13
C GLU A 113 -13.07 16.29 17.88
N ARG A 114 -13.91 16.01 16.86
CA ARG A 114 -15.16 16.76 16.64
C ARG A 114 -16.20 16.50 17.73
N GLY A 115 -16.34 15.26 18.20
CA GLY A 115 -17.28 14.90 19.26
C GLY A 115 -16.95 15.51 20.63
N LYS A 116 -15.68 15.83 20.92
CA LYS A 116 -15.26 16.51 22.15
C LYS A 116 -15.43 18.04 22.13
N LYS A 117 -15.71 18.64 20.97
CA LYS A 117 -15.89 20.10 20.80
C LYS A 117 -17.35 20.54 20.81
N LEU A 118 -18.29 19.61 20.96
CA LEU A 118 -19.73 19.83 21.16
C LEU A 118 -20.06 19.61 22.64
#